data_AF-A0A231GUT5-F1
#
_entry.id   AF-A0A231GUT5-F1
#
_cell.length_a   1.000
_cell.length_b   1.000
_cell.length_c   1.000
_cell.angle_alpha   90.00
_cell.angle_beta   90.00
_cell.angle_gamma   90.00
#
_symmetry.space_group_name_H-M   'P 1'
#
loop_
_entity.id
_entity.type
_entity.pdbx_description
1 polymer ?
#
loop_
_entity_poly.entity_id
_entity_poly.type
_entity_poly.pdbx_seq_one_letter_code
_entity_poly.pdbx_strand_id
1 'polypeptide(L)'
;MDYALAHHYLEGAELAARSGDRDTLSWYRTHSRTFPPHWFTTTPIGPTIVQCPDPRTLRQSPIADTPYHLLGPNTEPAPPLATELVAAAFDIGAEYGFGDLIADHAPIVCLLIERKLGEPLNSWAITRLPGTVFLDHVGDPTILARDLIHEAAHNWLNTALAAADVELDDGKTWNSPWKNTRRPTFGFLHSCWAFPLTMLFAARAVRRVPQVLATYLAQHRRKLASTAADHQHALAAVTDTDLRERLRTVHALALRACPDQPPLVT
;
A
#
# COMPACT_ATOMS: atom_id res chain seq x y z
N MET A 1 0.63 6.42 11.84
CA MET A 1 -0.66 7.14 11.92
C MET A 1 -0.51 8.66 11.82
N ASP A 2 0.10 9.35 12.80
CA ASP A 2 0.15 10.83 12.84
C ASP A 2 0.72 11.48 11.58
N TYR A 3 1.77 10.89 10.99
CA TYR A 3 2.34 11.36 9.73
C TYR A 3 1.32 11.34 8.58
N ALA A 4 0.55 10.25 8.43
CA ALA A 4 -0.49 10.14 7.40
C ALA A 4 -1.61 11.17 7.61
N LEU A 5 -2.03 11.35 8.87
CA LEU A 5 -3.04 12.34 9.24
C LEU A 5 -2.59 13.78 8.97
N ALA A 6 -1.32 14.10 9.23
CA ALA A 6 -0.77 15.42 8.93
C ALA A 6 -0.87 15.76 7.43
N HIS A 7 -0.61 14.79 6.54
CA HIS A 7 -0.77 14.97 5.09
C HIS A 7 -2.23 15.16 4.68
N HIS A 8 -3.16 14.38 5.26
CA HIS A 8 -4.59 14.59 5.03
C HIS A 8 -5.06 15.99 5.45
N TYR A 9 -4.61 16.47 6.61
CA TYR A 9 -4.95 17.80 7.12
C TYR A 9 -4.33 18.92 6.29
N LEU A 10 -3.06 18.78 5.91
CA LEU A 10 -2.36 19.77 5.11
C LEU A 10 -3.04 19.93 3.74
N GLU A 11 -3.25 18.81 3.03
CA GLU A 11 -3.90 18.80 1.73
C GLU A 11 -5.34 19.32 1.81
N GLY A 12 -6.09 18.89 2.83
CA GLY A 12 -7.45 19.35 3.07
C GLY A 12 -7.55 20.85 3.34
N ALA A 13 -6.65 21.38 4.18
CA ALA A 13 -6.58 22.81 4.49
C ALA A 13 -6.15 23.63 3.27
N GLU A 14 -5.18 23.15 2.49
CA GLU A 14 -4.74 23.81 1.26
C GLU A 14 -5.88 23.92 0.25
N LEU A 15 -6.63 22.83 0.01
CA LEU A 15 -7.77 22.84 -0.90
C LEU A 15 -8.90 23.77 -0.42
N ALA A 16 -9.20 23.77 0.88
CA ALA A 16 -10.18 24.68 1.46
C ALA A 16 -9.76 26.15 1.29
N ALA A 17 -8.47 26.45 1.53
CA ALA A 17 -7.93 27.79 1.31
C ALA A 17 -8.01 28.23 -0.15
N ARG A 18 -7.63 27.36 -1.10
CA ARG A 18 -7.67 27.66 -2.54
C ARG A 18 -9.08 27.86 -3.09
N SER A 19 -10.07 27.16 -2.54
CA SER A 19 -11.48 27.28 -2.95
C SER A 19 -12.24 28.39 -2.21
N GLY A 20 -11.64 29.02 -1.20
CA GLY A 20 -12.30 30.04 -0.38
C GLY A 20 -13.29 29.46 0.65
N ASP A 21 -13.28 28.14 0.88
CA ASP A 21 -14.09 27.48 1.89
C ASP A 21 -13.54 27.74 3.30
N ARG A 22 -14.05 28.82 3.91
CA ARG A 22 -13.60 29.30 5.22
C ARG A 22 -13.97 28.34 6.35
N ASP A 23 -15.10 27.65 6.24
CA ASP A 23 -15.62 26.80 7.31
C ASP A 23 -14.79 25.51 7.40
N THR A 24 -14.54 24.86 6.26
CA THR A 24 -13.65 23.70 6.20
C THR A 24 -12.22 24.05 6.60
N LEU A 25 -11.69 25.21 6.16
CA LEU A 25 -10.35 25.65 6.57
C LEU A 25 -10.27 25.90 8.09
N SER A 26 -11.30 26.52 8.68
CA SER A 26 -11.40 26.74 10.12
C SER A 26 -11.45 25.40 10.88
N TRP A 27 -12.17 24.42 10.35
CA TRP A 27 -12.23 23.08 10.90
C TRP A 27 -10.85 22.40 10.96
N TYR A 28 -10.09 22.40 9.86
CA TYR A 28 -8.74 21.81 9.86
C TYR A 28 -7.79 22.50 10.84
N ARG A 29 -7.87 23.83 10.97
CA ARG A 29 -7.04 24.59 11.92
C ARG A 29 -7.35 24.21 13.37
N THR A 30 -8.63 24.12 13.71
CA THR A 30 -9.09 23.81 15.06
C THR A 30 -8.81 22.36 15.47
N HIS A 31 -8.79 21.42 14.52
CA HIS A 31 -8.58 19.99 14.79
C HIS A 31 -7.15 19.50 14.46
N SER A 32 -6.21 20.40 14.18
CA SER A 32 -4.85 20.06 13.71
C SER A 32 -3.99 19.26 14.70
N ARG A 33 -4.41 19.16 15.96
CA ARG A 33 -3.69 18.43 17.03
C ARG A 33 -4.54 17.37 17.73
N THR A 34 -5.83 17.30 17.41
CA THR A 34 -6.78 16.40 18.04
C THR A 34 -7.71 15.87 16.96
N PHE A 35 -7.47 14.62 16.58
CA PHE A 35 -8.21 13.94 15.55
C PHE A 35 -9.54 13.42 16.10
N PRO A 36 -10.63 13.43 15.32
CA PRO A 36 -11.92 12.92 15.78
C PRO A 36 -11.84 11.44 16.20
N PRO A 37 -12.21 11.08 17.43
CA PRO A 37 -12.03 9.72 17.94
C PRO A 37 -12.87 8.67 17.21
N HIS A 38 -13.99 9.09 16.61
CA HIS A 38 -14.88 8.20 15.86
C HIS A 38 -14.30 7.72 14.51
N TRP A 39 -13.18 8.28 14.06
CA TRP A 39 -12.48 7.78 12.87
C TRP A 39 -11.70 6.49 13.13
N PHE A 40 -11.32 6.24 14.39
CA PHE A 40 -10.39 5.18 14.72
C PHE A 40 -11.12 3.87 14.99
N THR A 41 -10.66 2.82 14.33
CA THR A 41 -11.01 1.43 14.58
C THR A 41 -9.83 0.75 15.28
N THR A 42 -10.08 0.05 16.39
CA THR A 42 -9.04 -0.74 17.05
C THR A 42 -8.86 -2.06 16.31
N THR A 43 -7.61 -2.41 16.00
CA THR A 43 -7.26 -3.67 15.33
C THR A 43 -6.13 -4.38 16.10
N PRO A 44 -5.84 -5.66 15.79
CA PRO A 44 -4.75 -6.40 16.43
C PRO A 44 -3.36 -5.76 16.29
N ILE A 45 -3.13 -4.96 15.25
CA ILE A 45 -1.86 -4.27 14.99
C ILE A 45 -1.90 -2.77 15.31
N GLY A 46 -2.91 -2.34 16.09
CA GLY A 46 -3.04 -0.96 16.56
C GLY A 46 -4.24 -0.21 15.97
N PRO A 47 -4.35 1.10 16.26
CA PRO A 47 -5.43 1.93 15.75
C PRO A 47 -5.27 2.17 14.24
N THR A 48 -6.35 1.96 13.48
CA THR A 48 -6.43 2.26 12.04
C THR A 48 -7.61 3.18 11.75
N ILE A 49 -7.62 3.81 10.59
CA ILE A 49 -8.80 4.50 10.06
C ILE A 49 -9.29 3.72 8.85
N VAL A 50 -10.55 3.28 8.88
CA VAL A 50 -11.21 2.63 7.75
C VAL A 50 -12.22 3.59 7.15
N GLN A 51 -12.21 3.73 5.83
CA GLN A 51 -13.14 4.56 5.08
C GLN A 51 -13.70 3.79 3.89
N CYS A 52 -14.94 4.09 3.53
CA CYS A 52 -15.61 3.54 2.35
C CYS A 52 -16.12 4.67 1.44
N PRO A 53 -15.22 5.51 0.88
CA PRO A 53 -15.66 6.63 0.07
C PRO A 53 -16.33 6.14 -1.22
N ASP A 54 -17.38 6.81 -1.67
CA ASP A 54 -17.95 6.57 -3.00
C ASP A 54 -16.88 6.88 -4.06
N PRO A 55 -16.52 5.93 -4.94
CA PRO A 55 -15.52 6.15 -5.98
C PRO A 55 -15.76 7.38 -6.86
N ARG A 56 -17.03 7.80 -7.02
CA ARG A 56 -17.41 9.01 -7.78
C ARG A 56 -17.09 10.31 -7.08
N THR A 57 -16.86 10.26 -5.77
CA THR A 57 -16.52 11.42 -4.92
C THR A 57 -15.01 11.56 -4.71
N LEU A 58 -14.23 10.60 -5.23
CA LEU A 58 -12.77 10.70 -5.16
C LEU A 58 -12.29 11.93 -5.94
N ARG A 59 -11.37 12.65 -5.31
CA ARG A 59 -10.77 13.86 -5.86
C ARG A 59 -9.76 13.49 -6.92
N GLN A 60 -9.69 14.29 -7.97
CA GLN A 60 -8.61 14.23 -8.95
C GLN A 60 -7.71 15.43 -8.76
N SER A 61 -6.40 15.23 -8.92
CA SER A 61 -5.42 16.32 -8.88
C SER A 61 -5.03 16.69 -10.31
N PRO A 62 -4.87 17.98 -10.66
CA PRO A 62 -4.33 18.37 -11.96
C PRO A 62 -2.92 17.83 -12.25
N ILE A 63 -2.20 17.44 -11.19
CA ILE A 63 -0.81 16.98 -11.24
C ILE A 63 -0.66 15.51 -10.86
N ALA A 64 -1.75 14.78 -10.62
CA ALA A 64 -1.71 13.33 -10.38
C ALA A 64 -2.95 12.65 -10.96
N ASP A 65 -2.73 11.71 -11.87
CA ASP A 65 -3.78 10.96 -12.56
C ASP A 65 -4.57 10.02 -11.64
N THR A 66 -4.07 9.78 -10.43
CA THR A 66 -4.67 8.82 -9.49
C THR A 66 -5.61 9.53 -8.52
N PRO A 67 -6.89 9.10 -8.44
CA PRO A 67 -7.87 9.73 -7.58
C PRO A 67 -7.63 9.42 -6.09
N TYR A 68 -8.09 10.30 -5.19
CA TYR A 68 -7.86 10.17 -3.75
C TYR A 68 -9.02 10.69 -2.89
N HIS A 69 -9.05 10.23 -1.64
CA HIS A 69 -10.00 10.66 -0.61
C HIS A 69 -9.25 11.44 0.48
N LEU A 70 -9.94 12.42 1.09
CA LEU A 70 -9.41 13.18 2.22
C LEU A 70 -10.31 13.03 3.42
N LEU A 71 -9.70 12.76 4.57
CA LEU A 71 -10.35 12.86 5.86
C LEU A 71 -10.61 14.34 6.19
N GLY A 72 -11.79 14.67 6.71
CA GLY A 72 -12.23 16.04 6.96
C GLY A 72 -13.54 16.10 7.77
N PRO A 73 -14.20 17.26 7.84
CA PRO A 73 -15.35 17.47 8.72
C PRO A 73 -16.53 16.51 8.48
N ASN A 74 -16.65 15.99 7.26
CA ASN A 74 -17.74 15.09 6.84
C ASN A 74 -17.28 13.63 6.73
N THR A 75 -16.15 13.28 7.34
CA THR A 75 -15.65 11.90 7.37
C THR A 75 -16.50 11.10 8.33
N GLU A 76 -17.29 10.22 7.76
CA GLU A 76 -18.13 9.28 8.50
C GLU A 76 -17.35 7.98 8.82
N PRO A 77 -17.72 7.27 9.90
CA PRO A 77 -17.21 5.92 10.15
C PRO A 77 -17.53 4.97 8.99
N ALA A 78 -16.63 4.05 8.68
CA ALA A 78 -16.92 2.96 7.75
C ALA A 78 -18.02 2.03 8.32
N PRO A 79 -18.80 1.35 7.46
CA PRO A 79 -19.76 0.34 7.90
C PRO A 79 -19.09 -0.77 8.73
N PRO A 80 -19.79 -1.39 9.71
CA PRO A 80 -19.22 -2.43 10.57
C PRO A 80 -18.55 -3.58 9.80
N LEU A 81 -19.20 -4.08 8.75
CA LEU A 81 -18.65 -5.16 7.91
C LEU A 81 -17.32 -4.78 7.25
N ALA A 82 -17.14 -3.52 6.85
CA ALA A 82 -15.87 -3.04 6.30
C ALA A 82 -14.79 -2.99 7.38
N THR A 83 -15.13 -2.51 8.57
CA THR A 83 -14.19 -2.48 9.71
C THR A 83 -13.77 -3.90 10.15
N GLU A 84 -14.70 -4.85 10.18
CA GLU A 84 -14.44 -6.26 10.49
C GLU A 84 -13.54 -6.91 9.43
N LEU A 85 -13.81 -6.65 8.15
CA LEU A 85 -12.99 -7.16 7.05
C LEU A 85 -11.53 -6.67 7.14
N VAL A 86 -11.33 -5.36 7.39
CA VAL A 86 -9.98 -4.79 7.55
C VAL A 86 -9.29 -5.34 8.80
N ALA A 87 -10.00 -5.43 9.94
CA ALA A 87 -9.43 -5.96 11.17
C ALA A 87 -8.98 -7.43 11.00
N ALA A 88 -9.79 -8.26 10.32
CA ALA A 88 -9.42 -9.64 10.00
C ALA A 88 -8.23 -9.72 9.03
N ALA A 89 -8.17 -8.83 8.04
CA ALA A 89 -7.03 -8.76 7.12
C ALA A 89 -5.73 -8.35 7.83
N PHE A 90 -5.83 -7.43 8.80
CA PHE A 90 -4.70 -7.00 9.64
C PHE A 90 -4.21 -8.15 10.52
N ASP A 91 -5.11 -8.92 11.13
CA ASP A 91 -4.78 -10.12 11.91
C ASP A 91 -4.04 -11.17 11.06
N ILE A 92 -4.58 -11.47 9.87
CA ILE A 92 -3.95 -12.41 8.92
C ILE A 92 -2.57 -11.91 8.45
N GLY A 93 -2.44 -10.61 8.18
CA GLY A 93 -1.15 -10.01 7.83
C GLY A 93 -0.13 -10.15 8.95
N ALA A 94 -0.54 -9.88 10.20
CA ALA A 94 0.29 -10.04 11.39
C ALA A 94 0.72 -11.50 11.60
N GLU A 95 -0.22 -12.44 11.50
CA GLU A 95 0.05 -13.88 11.64
C GLU A 95 1.15 -14.36 10.68
N TYR A 96 1.22 -13.81 9.47
CA TYR A 96 2.22 -14.19 8.47
C TYR A 96 3.47 -13.27 8.43
N GLY A 97 3.65 -12.43 9.45
CA GLY A 97 4.86 -11.63 9.67
C GLY A 97 4.89 -10.28 8.95
N PHE A 98 3.73 -9.70 8.64
CA PHE A 98 3.62 -8.40 7.97
C PHE A 98 2.89 -7.35 8.82
N GLY A 99 2.66 -7.62 10.10
CA GLY A 99 1.93 -6.73 11.01
C GLY A 99 2.52 -5.32 11.06
N ASP A 100 3.80 -5.19 11.38
CA ASP A 100 4.49 -3.88 11.47
C ASP A 100 4.46 -3.11 10.14
N LEU A 101 4.69 -3.81 9.01
CA LEU A 101 4.62 -3.20 7.68
C LEU A 101 3.25 -2.57 7.43
N ILE A 102 2.17 -3.30 7.73
CA ILE A 102 0.80 -2.82 7.52
C ILE A 102 0.48 -1.69 8.51
N ALA A 103 0.80 -1.86 9.80
CA ALA A 103 0.51 -0.87 10.84
C ALA A 103 1.17 0.48 10.56
N ASP A 104 2.44 0.46 10.13
CA ASP A 104 3.21 1.68 9.92
C ASP A 104 2.95 2.33 8.55
N HIS A 105 2.64 1.53 7.52
CA HIS A 105 2.59 2.00 6.13
C HIS A 105 1.24 1.82 5.42
N ALA A 106 0.21 1.29 6.09
CA ALA A 106 -1.19 1.37 5.67
C ALA A 106 -2.16 1.72 6.83
N PRO A 107 -1.86 2.72 7.69
CA PRO A 107 -2.74 3.10 8.81
C PRO A 107 -4.09 3.71 8.39
N ILE A 108 -4.26 4.11 7.13
CA ILE A 108 -5.54 4.64 6.61
C ILE A 108 -5.95 3.80 5.40
N VAL A 109 -7.05 3.05 5.53
CA VAL A 109 -7.53 2.11 4.52
C VAL A 109 -8.84 2.62 3.91
N CYS A 110 -8.80 2.95 2.62
CA CYS A 110 -9.99 3.28 1.83
C CYS A 110 -10.44 2.05 1.04
N LEU A 111 -11.50 1.38 1.49
CA LEU A 111 -12.17 0.33 0.71
C LEU A 111 -13.09 0.97 -0.33
N LEU A 112 -12.94 0.57 -1.59
CA LEU A 112 -13.63 1.17 -2.72
C LEU A 112 -14.75 0.28 -3.23
N ILE A 113 -14.51 -0.48 -4.29
CA ILE A 113 -15.53 -1.29 -4.95
C ILE A 113 -15.39 -2.73 -4.48
N GLU A 114 -16.50 -3.31 -4.02
CA GLU A 114 -16.60 -4.75 -3.86
C GLU A 114 -16.67 -5.42 -5.25
N ARG A 115 -15.77 -6.38 -5.47
CA ARG A 115 -15.58 -7.12 -6.71
C ARG A 115 -15.86 -8.60 -6.46
N LYS A 116 -16.14 -9.34 -7.53
CA LYS A 116 -16.24 -10.80 -7.43
C LYS A 116 -14.84 -11.42 -7.38
N LEU A 117 -14.73 -12.55 -6.71
CA LEU A 117 -13.48 -13.32 -6.68
C LEU A 117 -13.05 -13.68 -8.12
N GLY A 118 -11.81 -13.33 -8.46
CA GLY A 118 -11.24 -13.54 -9.79
C GLY A 118 -11.38 -12.35 -10.74
N GLU A 119 -12.18 -11.34 -10.41
CA GLU A 119 -12.14 -10.06 -11.12
C GLU A 119 -10.84 -9.29 -10.81
N PRO A 120 -10.35 -8.44 -11.73
CA PRO A 120 -9.24 -7.57 -11.45
C PRO A 120 -9.55 -6.62 -10.28
N LEU A 121 -8.63 -6.56 -9.31
CA LEU A 121 -8.67 -5.61 -8.21
C LEU A 121 -7.76 -4.44 -8.54
N ASN A 122 -8.27 -3.23 -8.33
CA ASN A 122 -7.45 -2.03 -8.36
C ASN A 122 -6.99 -1.70 -6.95
N SER A 123 -5.72 -1.40 -6.82
CA SER A 123 -5.12 -0.91 -5.60
C SER A 123 -4.12 0.18 -5.92
N TRP A 124 -4.00 1.15 -5.03
CA TRP A 124 -2.95 2.16 -5.11
C TRP A 124 -2.67 2.83 -3.76
N ALA A 125 -1.45 3.36 -3.65
CA ALA A 125 -1.04 4.38 -2.70
C ALA A 125 -0.44 5.56 -3.47
N ILE A 126 -0.52 6.76 -2.91
CA ILE A 126 0.05 7.98 -3.52
C ILE A 126 1.02 8.67 -2.56
N THR A 127 2.11 9.21 -3.10
CA THR A 127 3.13 9.92 -2.32
C THR A 127 2.59 11.16 -1.61
N ARG A 128 1.51 11.77 -2.13
CA ARG A 128 0.81 12.91 -1.51
C ARG A 128 0.07 12.54 -0.22
N LEU A 129 -0.36 11.29 -0.07
CA LEU A 129 -1.06 10.79 1.12
C LEU A 129 -0.34 9.53 1.62
N PRO A 130 0.88 9.68 2.14
CA PRO A 130 1.66 8.54 2.61
C PRO A 130 0.94 7.84 3.76
N GLY A 131 0.94 6.50 3.73
CA GLY A 131 0.22 5.69 4.71
C GLY A 131 -1.27 5.49 4.40
N THR A 132 -1.79 6.11 3.34
CA THR A 132 -3.15 5.90 2.85
C THR A 132 -3.14 4.95 1.67
N VAL A 133 -4.00 3.93 1.74
CA VAL A 133 -4.14 2.91 0.70
C VAL A 133 -5.58 2.86 0.21
N PHE A 134 -5.75 2.62 -1.09
CA PHE A 134 -7.04 2.56 -1.77
C PHE A 134 -7.18 1.20 -2.42
N LEU A 135 -8.23 0.46 -2.08
CA LEU A 135 -8.36 -0.96 -2.41
C LEU A 135 -9.78 -1.29 -2.88
N ASP A 136 -9.92 -1.84 -4.08
CA ASP A 136 -11.03 -2.74 -4.39
C ASP A 136 -10.89 -4.02 -3.54
N HIS A 137 -12.00 -4.68 -3.18
CA HIS A 137 -11.96 -5.89 -2.34
C HIS A 137 -12.94 -6.97 -2.80
N VAL A 138 -12.72 -8.22 -2.40
CA VAL A 138 -13.60 -9.37 -2.72
C VAL A 138 -14.28 -9.98 -1.49
N GLY A 139 -14.26 -9.27 -0.36
CA GLY A 139 -14.84 -9.74 0.91
C GLY A 139 -14.05 -10.84 1.61
N ASP A 140 -12.93 -11.29 1.04
CA ASP A 140 -12.02 -12.25 1.67
C ASP A 140 -10.85 -11.51 2.37
N PRO A 141 -10.68 -11.65 3.70
CA PRO A 141 -9.65 -10.94 4.44
C PRO A 141 -8.23 -11.40 4.10
N THR A 142 -8.03 -12.63 3.60
CA THR A 142 -6.71 -13.11 3.16
C THR A 142 -6.28 -12.40 1.88
N ILE A 143 -7.21 -12.22 0.94
CA ILE A 143 -6.96 -11.48 -0.30
C ILE A 143 -6.73 -10.00 0.02
N LEU A 144 -7.52 -9.42 0.92
CA LEU A 144 -7.32 -8.04 1.35
C LEU A 144 -5.96 -7.86 2.05
N ALA A 145 -5.52 -8.80 2.89
CA ALA A 145 -4.20 -8.76 3.53
C ALA A 145 -3.06 -8.73 2.50
N ARG A 146 -3.15 -9.52 1.43
CA ARG A 146 -2.19 -9.48 0.31
C ARG A 146 -2.11 -8.08 -0.31
N ASP A 147 -3.26 -7.46 -0.56
CA ASP A 147 -3.30 -6.16 -1.25
C ASP A 147 -2.89 -5.00 -0.32
N LEU A 148 -3.21 -5.10 0.98
CA LEU A 148 -2.66 -4.22 2.01
C LEU A 148 -1.14 -4.29 2.07
N ILE A 149 -0.55 -5.50 2.05
CA ILE A 149 0.90 -5.68 2.04
C ILE A 149 1.51 -5.04 0.78
N HIS A 150 0.84 -5.14 -0.36
CA HIS A 150 1.30 -4.53 -1.61
C HIS A 150 1.43 -3.01 -1.50
N GLU A 151 0.36 -2.35 -1.06
CA GLU A 151 0.33 -0.88 -0.99
C GLU A 151 1.15 -0.35 0.19
N ALA A 152 1.15 -1.06 1.32
CA ALA A 152 2.04 -0.78 2.44
C ALA A 152 3.52 -0.87 2.02
N ALA A 153 3.87 -1.85 1.18
CA ALA A 153 5.23 -1.97 0.65
C ALA A 153 5.62 -0.76 -0.22
N HIS A 154 4.70 -0.22 -1.02
CA HIS A 154 4.95 1.01 -1.78
C HIS A 154 5.18 2.22 -0.86
N ASN A 155 4.35 2.38 0.17
CA ASN A 155 4.50 3.44 1.17
C ASN A 155 5.81 3.31 1.96
N TRP A 156 6.19 2.08 2.34
CA TRP A 156 7.47 1.79 2.99
C TRP A 156 8.64 2.20 2.12
N LEU A 157 8.64 1.82 0.83
CA LEU A 157 9.76 2.11 -0.06
C LEU A 157 9.91 3.61 -0.33
N ASN A 158 8.79 4.33 -0.49
CA ASN A 158 8.82 5.79 -0.59
C ASN A 158 9.48 6.42 0.65
N THR A 159 9.10 5.95 1.85
CA THR A 159 9.65 6.43 3.12
C THR A 159 11.13 6.10 3.24
N ALA A 160 11.54 4.88 2.87
CA ALA A 160 12.92 4.43 2.95
C ALA A 160 13.84 5.18 1.98
N LEU A 161 13.40 5.42 0.74
CA LEU A 161 14.15 6.22 -0.23
C LEU A 161 14.32 7.67 0.25
N ALA A 162 13.25 8.29 0.77
CA ALA A 162 13.31 9.64 1.30
C ALA A 162 14.21 9.76 2.53
N ALA A 163 14.12 8.80 3.47
CA ALA A 163 14.96 8.78 4.68
C ALA A 163 16.45 8.58 4.37
N ALA A 164 16.75 7.89 3.27
CA ALA A 164 18.10 7.64 2.80
C ALA A 164 18.60 8.70 1.80
N ASP A 165 17.82 9.75 1.52
CA ASP A 165 18.12 10.80 0.54
C ASP A 165 18.47 10.23 -0.85
N VAL A 166 17.76 9.16 -1.25
CA VAL A 166 17.97 8.48 -2.53
C VAL A 166 17.04 9.08 -3.59
N GLU A 167 17.62 9.85 -4.49
CA GLU A 167 16.94 10.30 -5.71
C GLU A 167 17.17 9.29 -6.84
N LEU A 168 16.09 8.69 -7.34
CA LEU A 168 16.15 7.76 -8.46
C LEU A 168 16.03 8.52 -9.78
N ASP A 169 17.03 8.36 -10.64
CA ASP A 169 17.00 8.91 -12.01
C ASP A 169 15.93 8.19 -12.86
N ASP A 170 14.95 8.97 -13.33
CA ASP A 170 13.87 8.52 -14.20
C ASP A 170 14.27 8.43 -15.68
N GLY A 171 15.47 8.90 -16.05
CA GLY A 171 16.00 8.84 -17.43
C GLY A 171 16.27 7.41 -17.92
N LYS A 172 16.54 6.47 -16.99
CA LYS A 172 16.68 5.04 -17.31
C LYS A 172 15.37 4.30 -17.14
N THR A 173 15.03 3.50 -18.15
CA THR A 173 13.84 2.65 -18.12
C THR A 173 14.20 1.16 -18.11
N TRP A 174 13.27 0.35 -17.61
CA TRP A 174 13.40 -1.09 -17.41
C TRP A 174 12.12 -1.78 -17.85
N ASN A 175 12.20 -3.03 -18.30
CA ASN A 175 10.98 -3.76 -18.66
C ASN A 175 10.21 -4.18 -17.41
N SER A 176 8.95 -3.73 -17.25
CA SER A 176 8.09 -4.14 -16.15
C SER A 176 7.09 -5.21 -16.62
N PRO A 177 7.26 -6.49 -16.25
CA PRO A 177 6.37 -7.57 -16.68
C PRO A 177 4.97 -7.51 -16.07
N TRP A 178 4.74 -6.65 -15.08
CA TRP A 178 3.43 -6.44 -14.46
C TRP A 178 2.55 -5.49 -15.25
N LYS A 179 3.14 -4.44 -15.84
CA LYS A 179 2.44 -3.48 -16.71
C LYS A 179 2.66 -3.74 -18.20
N ASN A 180 3.53 -4.71 -18.54
CA ASN A 180 3.95 -5.03 -19.91
C ASN A 180 4.44 -3.78 -20.68
N THR A 181 5.25 -2.96 -20.00
CA THR A 181 5.76 -1.70 -20.55
C THR A 181 7.11 -1.35 -19.93
N ARG A 182 7.82 -0.41 -20.55
CA ARG A 182 9.04 0.19 -19.99
C ARG A 182 8.66 1.16 -18.88
N ARG A 183 9.27 1.03 -17.71
CA ARG A 183 9.07 1.92 -16.56
C ARG A 183 10.38 2.56 -16.13
N PRO A 184 10.37 3.81 -15.65
CA PRO A 184 11.51 4.43 -14.98
C PRO A 184 12.01 3.58 -13.81
N THR A 185 13.26 3.82 -13.37
CA THR A 185 13.90 3.11 -12.25
C THR A 185 13.02 3.09 -11.00
N PHE A 186 12.42 4.24 -10.65
CA PHE A 186 11.47 4.35 -9.54
C PHE A 186 10.34 3.32 -9.63
N GLY A 187 9.59 3.34 -10.74
CA GLY A 187 8.46 2.45 -10.94
C GLY A 187 8.87 0.97 -10.99
N PHE A 188 10.01 0.67 -11.61
CA PHE A 188 10.51 -0.69 -11.72
C PHE A 188 10.93 -1.28 -10.36
N LEU A 189 11.69 -0.52 -9.56
CA LEU A 189 12.10 -0.95 -8.21
C LEU A 189 10.89 -1.12 -7.28
N HIS A 190 9.90 -0.23 -7.37
CA HIS A 190 8.63 -0.38 -6.63
C HIS A 190 7.94 -1.72 -6.94
N SER A 191 7.84 -2.09 -8.22
CA SER A 191 7.27 -3.41 -8.58
C SER A 191 8.15 -4.57 -8.10
N CYS A 192 9.47 -4.43 -8.19
CA CYS A 192 10.43 -5.42 -7.69
C CYS A 192 10.55 -5.47 -6.16
N TRP A 193 9.80 -4.63 -5.43
CA TRP A 193 9.70 -4.65 -3.98
C TRP A 193 8.35 -5.16 -3.49
N ALA A 194 7.25 -4.54 -3.95
CA ALA A 194 5.92 -4.86 -3.46
C ALA A 194 5.45 -6.27 -3.86
N PHE A 195 5.67 -6.69 -5.11
CA PHE A 195 5.26 -8.04 -5.55
C PHE A 195 6.05 -9.17 -4.88
N PRO A 196 7.37 -9.06 -4.65
CA PRO A 196 8.08 -10.03 -3.81
C PRO A 196 7.49 -10.21 -2.41
N LEU A 197 7.09 -9.14 -1.72
CA LEU A 197 6.49 -9.25 -0.39
C LEU A 197 5.13 -9.96 -0.44
N THR A 198 4.28 -9.65 -1.43
CA THR A 198 3.01 -10.38 -1.59
C THR A 198 3.20 -11.82 -2.02
N MET A 199 4.27 -12.15 -2.76
CA MET A 199 4.65 -13.54 -3.05
C MET A 199 5.07 -14.27 -1.78
N LEU A 200 5.87 -13.66 -0.90
CA LEU A 200 6.25 -14.26 0.37
C LEU A 200 5.03 -14.50 1.27
N PHE A 201 4.10 -13.55 1.32
CA PHE A 201 2.81 -13.73 1.99
C PHE A 201 2.01 -14.89 1.38
N ALA A 202 1.80 -14.88 0.06
CA ALA A 202 0.99 -15.88 -0.61
C ALA A 202 1.55 -17.31 -0.45
N ALA A 203 2.87 -17.46 -0.38
CA ALA A 203 3.55 -18.73 -0.13
C ALA A 203 3.21 -19.31 1.25
N ARG A 204 3.11 -18.46 2.26
CA ARG A 204 2.77 -18.84 3.66
C ARG A 204 1.28 -19.03 3.86
N ALA A 205 0.48 -18.16 3.26
CA ALA A 205 -0.97 -18.12 3.42
C ALA A 205 -1.72 -19.04 2.45
N VAL A 206 -1.02 -19.78 1.59
CA VAL A 206 -1.62 -20.55 0.48
C VAL A 206 -2.79 -21.43 0.93
N ARG A 207 -2.71 -22.06 2.11
CA ARG A 207 -3.76 -22.96 2.61
C ARG A 207 -5.10 -22.27 2.88
N ARG A 208 -5.12 -20.95 3.08
CA ARG A 208 -6.36 -20.19 3.33
C ARG A 208 -7.20 -20.01 2.07
N VAL A 209 -6.57 -19.72 0.94
CA VAL A 209 -7.24 -19.58 -0.36
C VAL A 209 -6.43 -20.29 -1.45
N PRO A 210 -6.37 -21.64 -1.43
CA PRO A 210 -5.37 -22.43 -2.16
C PRO A 210 -5.30 -22.15 -3.65
N GLN A 211 -6.43 -22.19 -4.33
CA GLN A 211 -6.47 -22.02 -5.78
C GLN A 211 -6.00 -20.62 -6.20
N VAL A 212 -6.44 -19.58 -5.48
CA VAL A 212 -6.12 -18.18 -5.81
C VAL A 212 -4.66 -17.88 -5.53
N LEU A 213 -4.15 -18.20 -4.34
CA LEU A 213 -2.78 -17.88 -3.94
C LEU A 213 -1.75 -18.74 -4.66
N ALA A 214 -2.02 -20.02 -4.93
CA ALA A 214 -1.13 -20.85 -5.73
C ALA A 214 -1.01 -20.34 -7.18
N THR A 215 -2.14 -19.93 -7.78
CA THR A 215 -2.16 -19.35 -9.13
C THR A 215 -1.39 -18.02 -9.17
N TYR A 216 -1.61 -17.16 -8.17
CA TYR A 216 -0.89 -15.91 -7.99
C TYR A 216 0.63 -16.14 -7.92
N LEU A 217 1.09 -17.04 -7.05
CA LEU A 217 2.51 -17.39 -6.92
C LEU A 217 3.12 -17.86 -8.23
N ALA A 218 2.46 -18.79 -8.93
CA ALA A 218 2.95 -19.33 -10.18
C ALA A 218 3.06 -18.25 -11.28
N GLN A 219 2.09 -17.33 -11.34
CA GLN A 219 2.12 -16.21 -12.28
C GLN A 219 3.25 -15.23 -11.95
N HIS A 220 3.35 -14.82 -10.68
CA HIS A 220 4.28 -13.78 -10.26
C HIS A 220 5.73 -14.28 -10.19
N ARG A 221 5.98 -15.57 -9.95
CA ARG A 221 7.34 -16.14 -10.03
C ARG A 221 7.95 -15.99 -11.43
N ARG A 222 7.17 -16.25 -12.49
CA ARG A 222 7.64 -16.09 -13.88
C ARG A 222 7.95 -14.62 -14.19
N LYS A 223 7.07 -13.70 -13.77
CA LYS A 223 7.28 -12.25 -13.91
C LYS A 223 8.55 -11.81 -13.17
N LEU A 224 8.69 -12.16 -11.89
CA LEU A 224 9.84 -11.78 -11.08
C LEU A 224 11.16 -12.34 -11.66
N ALA A 225 11.17 -13.60 -12.10
CA ALA A 225 12.35 -14.21 -12.71
C ALA A 225 12.84 -13.43 -13.94
N SER A 226 11.93 -12.94 -14.78
CA SER A 226 12.30 -12.11 -15.94
C SER A 226 12.93 -10.76 -15.58
N THR A 227 12.83 -10.32 -14.32
CA THR A 227 13.45 -9.07 -13.85
C THR A 227 14.84 -9.27 -13.24
N ALA A 228 15.33 -10.50 -13.06
CA ALA A 228 16.50 -10.76 -12.21
C ALA A 228 17.77 -10.01 -12.64
N ALA A 229 18.07 -10.00 -13.94
CA ALA A 229 19.22 -9.26 -14.48
C ALA A 229 19.02 -7.75 -14.37
N ASP A 230 17.87 -7.24 -14.82
CA ASP A 230 17.53 -5.81 -14.77
C ASP A 230 17.50 -5.27 -13.33
N HIS A 231 17.02 -6.07 -12.38
CA HIS A 231 16.95 -5.72 -10.96
C HIS A 231 18.33 -5.44 -10.37
N GLN A 232 19.33 -6.28 -10.66
CA GLN A 232 20.69 -6.05 -10.17
C GLN A 232 21.27 -4.72 -10.68
N HIS A 233 20.99 -4.36 -11.94
CA HIS A 233 21.45 -3.10 -12.51
C HIS A 233 20.66 -1.89 -11.98
N ALA A 234 19.34 -2.02 -11.83
CA ALA A 234 18.50 -0.96 -11.29
C ALA A 234 18.85 -0.62 -9.84
N LEU A 235 19.24 -1.63 -9.04
CA LEU A 235 19.71 -1.42 -7.66
C LEU A 235 20.96 -0.55 -7.55
N ALA A 236 21.75 -0.39 -8.63
CA ALA A 236 22.91 0.51 -8.60
C ALA A 236 22.51 1.99 -8.43
N ALA A 237 21.24 2.35 -8.70
CA ALA A 237 20.70 3.68 -8.44
C ALA A 237 20.40 3.93 -6.95
N VAL A 238 20.33 2.88 -6.13
CA VAL A 238 20.14 3.01 -4.68
C VAL A 238 21.52 3.16 -4.03
N THR A 239 21.85 4.38 -3.62
CA THR A 239 23.16 4.74 -3.06
C THR A 239 23.35 4.20 -1.64
N ASP A 240 22.28 4.19 -0.84
CA ASP A 240 22.27 3.59 0.49
C ASP A 240 22.48 2.07 0.42
N THR A 241 23.52 1.60 1.10
CA THR A 241 23.98 0.20 0.97
C THR A 241 23.05 -0.78 1.67
N ASP A 242 22.50 -0.41 2.82
CA ASP A 242 21.65 -1.27 3.63
C ASP A 242 20.26 -1.43 2.97
N LEU A 243 19.69 -0.33 2.48
CA LEU A 243 18.46 -0.35 1.69
C LEU A 243 18.64 -1.20 0.44
N ARG A 244 19.74 -0.99 -0.31
CA ARG A 244 20.04 -1.78 -1.50
C ARG A 244 20.18 -3.27 -1.20
N GLU A 245 20.80 -3.63 -0.08
CA GLU A 245 20.91 -5.03 0.38
C GLU A 245 19.55 -5.63 0.72
N ARG A 246 18.71 -4.88 1.44
CA ARG A 246 17.37 -5.31 1.80
C ARG A 246 16.50 -5.59 0.57
N LEU A 247 16.51 -4.68 -0.42
CA LEU A 247 15.78 -4.87 -1.68
C LEU A 247 16.27 -6.11 -2.43
N ARG A 248 17.58 -6.32 -2.52
CA ARG A 248 18.17 -7.50 -3.16
C ARG A 248 17.78 -8.80 -2.48
N THR A 249 17.85 -8.80 -1.15
CA THR A 249 17.56 -9.99 -0.33
C THR A 249 16.11 -10.42 -0.48
N VAL A 250 15.15 -9.48 -0.40
CA VAL A 250 13.72 -9.79 -0.55
C VAL A 250 13.40 -10.31 -1.95
N HIS A 251 13.97 -9.70 -3.00
CA HIS A 251 13.81 -10.18 -4.38
C HIS A 251 14.29 -11.64 -4.52
N ALA A 252 15.49 -11.93 -4.01
CA ALA A 252 16.06 -13.27 -4.06
C ALA A 252 15.27 -14.30 -3.24
N LEU A 253 14.76 -13.91 -2.06
CA LEU A 253 13.89 -14.76 -1.24
C LEU A 253 12.59 -15.10 -1.95
N ALA A 254 11.93 -14.10 -2.56
CA ALA A 254 10.67 -14.31 -3.27
C ALA A 254 10.81 -15.23 -4.50
N LEU A 255 11.95 -15.19 -5.21
CA LEU A 255 12.24 -16.14 -6.29
C LEU A 255 12.27 -17.60 -5.82
N ARG A 256 12.69 -17.82 -4.57
CA ARG A 256 12.73 -19.14 -3.92
C ARG A 256 11.47 -19.45 -3.11
N ALA A 257 10.49 -18.56 -3.07
CA ALA A 257 9.27 -18.74 -2.29
C ALA A 257 8.51 -19.96 -2.81
N CYS A 258 8.20 -20.91 -1.94
CA CYS A 258 7.43 -22.11 -2.24
C CYS A 258 6.22 -22.22 -1.28
N PRO A 259 5.12 -22.89 -1.68
CA PRO A 259 4.01 -23.17 -0.78
C PRO A 259 4.48 -23.76 0.55
N ASP A 260 3.84 -23.37 1.65
CA ASP A 260 4.09 -23.84 3.02
C ASP A 260 5.47 -23.45 3.60
N GLN A 261 6.05 -22.33 3.17
CA GLN A 261 7.22 -21.77 3.85
C GLN A 261 6.87 -21.33 5.29
N PRO A 262 7.77 -21.53 6.27
CA PRO A 262 7.59 -20.96 7.60
C PRO A 262 7.60 -19.41 7.54
N PRO A 263 7.00 -18.73 8.53
CA PRO A 263 7.12 -17.28 8.67
C PRO A 263 8.60 -16.86 8.75
N LEU A 264 8.93 -15.68 8.19
CA LEU A 264 10.24 -15.08 8.39
C LEU A 264 10.31 -14.72 9.87
N VAL A 265 11.28 -15.28 10.60
CA VAL A 265 11.64 -14.79 11.93
C VAL A 265 12.22 -13.40 11.70
N THR A 266 11.46 -12.38 12.10
CA THR A 266 11.89 -10.97 12.12
C THR A 266 12.90 -10.76 13.23
#